data_AF-A0A355E4R9-F1
#
_entry.id   AF-A0A355E4R9-F1
#
_cell.length_a   1.000
_cell.length_b   1.000
_cell.length_c   1.000
_cell.angle_alpha   90.00
_cell.angle_beta   90.00
_cell.angle_gamma   90.00
#
_symmetry.space_group_name_H-M   'P 1'
#
loop_
_entity.id
_entity.type
_entity.pdbx_description
1 polymer ?
#
loop_
_entity_poly.entity_id
_entity_poly.type
_entity_poly.pdbx_seq_one_letter_code
_entity_poly.pdbx_strand_id
1 'polypeptide(L)'
;MVRHARALGLKYIGVSDHSQIVTYANGLTPRRLQEQAEAIAKLNARLKGFRVLHGTECDILPDGSLDFPAEVLRGLDFVIGSVHSSFRMSREEMTARVCKALSNEHLHILGHPTGRLLLEREAYAIDLEAVIAAAAEHGKAIEI
;
A
#
# COMPACT_ATOMS: atom_id res chain seq x y z
N MET A 1 -4.35 -1.82 -18.48
CA MET A 1 -3.09 -1.63 -17.71
C MET A 1 -1.85 -2.06 -18.52
N VAL A 2 -1.49 -3.35 -18.57
CA VAL A 2 -0.22 -3.82 -19.18
C VAL A 2 0.04 -3.31 -20.61
N ARG A 3 -0.93 -3.45 -21.53
CA ARG A 3 -0.76 -2.97 -22.92
C ARG A 3 -0.41 -1.48 -22.99
N HIS A 4 -1.03 -0.67 -22.14
CA HIS A 4 -0.82 0.77 -22.10
C HIS A 4 0.53 1.12 -21.47
N ALA A 5 0.88 0.50 -20.33
CA ALA A 5 2.20 0.68 -19.72
C ALA A 5 3.35 0.34 -20.68
N ARG A 6 3.18 -0.71 -21.50
CA ARG A 6 4.13 -1.06 -22.57
C ARG A 6 4.20 0.00 -23.68
N ALA A 7 3.05 0.55 -24.09
CA ALA A 7 3.02 1.62 -25.09
C ALA A 7 3.72 2.90 -24.61
N LEU A 8 3.75 3.13 -23.28
CA LEU A 8 4.52 4.20 -22.65
C LEU A 8 6.02 3.89 -22.50
N GLY A 9 6.48 2.71 -22.91
CA GLY A 9 7.89 2.32 -22.80
C GLY A 9 8.32 1.88 -21.39
N LEU A 10 7.38 1.64 -20.48
CA LEU A 10 7.69 1.14 -19.14
C LEU A 10 8.17 -0.32 -19.20
N LYS A 11 9.01 -0.72 -18.23
CA LYS A 11 9.52 -2.09 -18.09
C LYS A 11 8.68 -2.95 -17.15
N TYR A 12 7.89 -2.32 -16.28
CA TYR A 12 7.00 -3.01 -15.37
C TYR A 12 5.81 -2.14 -14.98
N ILE A 13 4.83 -2.75 -14.33
CA ILE A 13 3.73 -2.08 -13.64
C ILE A 13 3.45 -2.84 -12.34
N GLY A 14 3.21 -2.11 -11.25
CA GLY A 14 2.67 -2.68 -10.01
C GLY A 14 1.16 -2.67 -10.02
N VAL A 15 0.54 -3.78 -9.62
CA VAL A 15 -0.89 -3.86 -9.30
C VAL A 15 -0.98 -3.89 -7.77
N SER A 16 -1.76 -2.98 -7.18
CA SER A 16 -1.85 -2.78 -5.74
C SER A 16 -3.30 -2.54 -5.31
N ASP A 17 -4.18 -3.49 -5.60
CA ASP A 17 -5.58 -3.40 -5.17
C ASP A 17 -5.69 -3.35 -3.64
N HIS A 18 -6.77 -2.72 -3.15
CA HIS A 18 -7.02 -2.51 -1.72
C HIS A 18 -7.21 -3.81 -0.94
N SER A 19 -6.82 -3.79 0.34
CA SER A 19 -7.07 -4.87 1.31
C SER A 19 -8.53 -4.94 1.80
N GLN A 20 -8.80 -5.92 2.66
CA GLN A 20 -10.14 -6.40 3.01
C GLN A 20 -11.07 -5.34 3.62
N ILE A 21 -10.55 -4.41 4.42
CA ILE A 21 -11.38 -3.45 5.17
C ILE A 21 -11.98 -2.33 4.31
N VAL A 22 -11.40 -2.05 3.13
CA VAL A 22 -11.93 -1.06 2.17
C VAL A 22 -13.10 -1.64 1.37
N THR A 23 -14.18 -1.93 2.08
CA THR A 23 -15.38 -2.57 1.51
C THR A 23 -16.04 -1.72 0.43
N TYR A 24 -16.02 -0.38 0.54
CA TYR A 24 -16.55 0.52 -0.48
C TYR A 24 -15.75 0.49 -1.80
N ALA A 25 -14.49 0.05 -1.76
CA ALA A 25 -13.64 -0.12 -2.95
C ALA A 25 -13.56 -1.58 -3.40
N ASN A 26 -14.44 -2.46 -2.90
CA ASN A 26 -14.43 -3.89 -3.21
C ASN A 26 -13.08 -4.57 -2.86
N GLY A 27 -12.49 -4.20 -1.72
CA GLY A 27 -11.24 -4.71 -1.18
C GLY A 27 -11.11 -6.24 -1.28
N LEU A 28 -9.90 -6.70 -1.59
CA LEU A 28 -9.65 -8.12 -1.81
C LEU A 28 -9.63 -8.87 -0.47
N THR A 29 -10.28 -10.02 -0.43
CA THR A 29 -10.02 -11.00 0.63
C THR A 29 -8.70 -11.71 0.35
N PRO A 30 -8.05 -12.36 1.33
CA PRO A 30 -6.83 -13.15 1.08
C PRO A 30 -6.98 -14.16 -0.06
N ARG A 31 -8.17 -14.78 -0.18
CA ARG A 31 -8.49 -15.68 -1.29
C ARG A 31 -8.48 -14.96 -2.64
N ARG A 32 -9.13 -13.79 -2.75
CA ARG A 32 -9.18 -13.04 -4.01
C ARG A 32 -7.81 -12.49 -4.39
N LEU A 33 -6.99 -12.10 -3.40
CA LEU A 33 -5.61 -11.71 -3.62
C LEU A 33 -4.77 -12.89 -4.17
N GLN A 34 -4.98 -14.10 -3.65
CA GLN A 34 -4.36 -15.30 -4.19
C GLN A 34 -4.81 -15.61 -5.63
N GLU A 35 -6.11 -15.48 -5.94
CA GLU A 35 -6.62 -15.63 -7.30
C GLU A 35 -6.00 -14.59 -8.27
N GLN A 36 -5.78 -13.36 -7.80
CA GLN A 36 -5.04 -12.34 -8.54
C GLN A 36 -3.56 -12.71 -8.75
N ALA A 37 -2.90 -13.24 -7.72
CA ALA A 37 -1.51 -13.71 -7.80
C ALA A 37 -1.35 -14.75 -8.92
N GLU A 38 -2.26 -15.73 -9.00
CA GLU A 38 -2.25 -16.75 -10.04
C GLU A 38 -2.49 -16.16 -11.43
N ALA A 39 -3.41 -15.21 -11.56
CA ALA A 39 -3.67 -14.54 -12.82
C ALA A 39 -2.45 -13.74 -13.30
N ILE A 40 -1.79 -13.02 -12.39
CA ILE A 40 -0.55 -12.27 -12.66
C ILE A 40 0.59 -13.23 -13.03
N ALA A 41 0.74 -14.35 -12.33
CA ALA A 41 1.75 -15.36 -12.65
C ALA A 41 1.56 -15.94 -14.06
N LYS A 42 0.33 -16.33 -14.42
CA LYS A 42 -0.03 -16.83 -15.76
C LYS A 42 0.23 -15.78 -16.84
N LEU A 43 -0.02 -14.51 -16.54
CA LEU A 43 0.25 -13.41 -17.46
C LEU A 43 1.75 -13.17 -17.64
N ASN A 44 2.50 -13.09 -16.54
CA ASN A 44 3.95 -12.90 -16.55
C ASN A 44 4.68 -14.00 -17.33
N ALA A 45 4.22 -15.25 -17.27
CA ALA A 45 4.78 -16.35 -18.06
C ALA A 45 4.70 -16.13 -19.59
N ARG A 46 3.80 -15.25 -20.05
CA ARG A 46 3.61 -14.94 -21.48
C ARG A 46 4.22 -13.59 -21.89
N LEU A 47 4.60 -12.76 -20.92
CA LEU A 47 5.19 -11.45 -21.17
C LEU A 47 6.70 -11.58 -21.39
N LYS A 48 7.22 -10.87 -22.39
CA LYS A 48 8.65 -10.77 -22.68
C LYS A 48 9.09 -9.31 -22.54
N GLY A 49 10.17 -9.07 -21.81
CA GLY A 49 10.72 -7.73 -21.58
C GLY A 49 9.82 -6.80 -20.75
N PHE A 50 8.80 -7.34 -20.09
CA PHE A 50 7.88 -6.60 -19.23
C PHE A 50 7.44 -7.46 -18.06
N ARG A 51 7.33 -6.88 -16.85
CA ARG A 51 6.90 -7.58 -15.63
C ARG A 51 5.69 -6.89 -14.99
N VAL A 52 4.71 -7.67 -14.55
CA VAL A 52 3.67 -7.20 -13.63
C VAL A 52 4.09 -7.60 -12.22
N LEU A 53 4.22 -6.61 -11.34
CA LEU A 53 4.48 -6.83 -9.92
C LEU A 53 3.14 -6.96 -9.20
N HIS A 54 3.02 -7.98 -8.35
CA HIS A 54 1.85 -8.24 -7.53
C HIS A 54 2.04 -7.66 -6.14
N GLY A 55 1.37 -6.56 -5.85
CA GLY A 55 1.35 -5.96 -4.52
C GLY A 55 -0.07 -5.71 -4.04
N THR A 56 -0.18 -4.97 -2.95
CA THR A 56 -1.47 -4.52 -2.41
C THR A 56 -1.31 -3.15 -1.78
N GLU A 57 -2.39 -2.37 -1.77
CA GLU A 57 -2.54 -1.25 -0.86
C GLU A 57 -3.26 -1.74 0.39
N CYS A 58 -2.47 -2.03 1.42
CA CYS A 58 -2.93 -2.55 2.70
C CYS A 58 -3.28 -1.41 3.65
N ASP A 59 -4.45 -1.47 4.26
CA ASP A 59 -4.81 -0.51 5.29
C ASP A 59 -3.92 -0.62 6.51
N ILE A 60 -3.51 0.54 7.01
CA ILE A 60 -2.97 0.70 8.35
C ILE A 60 -4.15 0.85 9.29
N LEU A 61 -4.40 -0.12 10.17
CA LEU A 61 -5.51 -0.09 11.12
C LEU A 61 -5.29 0.97 12.21
N PRO A 62 -6.35 1.36 12.97
CA PRO A 62 -6.24 2.38 14.03
C PRO A 62 -5.14 2.15 15.06
N ASP A 63 -4.78 0.88 15.30
CA ASP A 63 -3.72 0.48 16.22
C ASP A 63 -2.33 0.42 15.58
N GLY A 64 -2.19 0.78 14.30
CA GLY A 64 -0.95 0.74 13.53
C GLY A 64 -0.57 -0.63 12.95
N SER A 65 -1.39 -1.66 13.13
CA SER A 65 -1.21 -2.94 12.44
C SER A 65 -1.65 -2.85 10.97
N LEU A 66 -1.25 -3.83 10.15
CA LEU A 66 -1.70 -3.93 8.76
C LEU A 66 -2.94 -4.84 8.67
N ASP A 67 -3.85 -4.52 7.76
CA ASP A 67 -5.14 -5.21 7.58
C ASP A 67 -5.00 -6.67 7.10
N PHE A 68 -3.87 -7.03 6.49
CA PHE A 68 -3.54 -8.42 6.17
C PHE A 68 -2.52 -9.02 7.14
N PRO A 69 -2.63 -10.32 7.45
CA PRO A 69 -1.67 -11.00 8.29
C PRO A 69 -0.36 -11.26 7.51
N ALA A 70 0.73 -11.46 8.24
CA ALA A 70 2.09 -11.55 7.71
C ALA A 70 2.26 -12.64 6.63
N GLU A 71 1.58 -13.78 6.79
CA GLU A 71 1.61 -14.88 5.83
C GLU A 71 1.04 -14.51 4.45
N VAL A 72 0.07 -13.60 4.40
CA VAL A 72 -0.50 -13.08 3.15
C VAL A 72 0.48 -12.08 2.53
N LEU A 73 1.01 -11.16 3.33
CA LEU A 73 1.90 -10.11 2.86
C LEU A 73 3.24 -10.65 2.31
N ARG A 74 3.75 -11.75 2.87
CA ARG A 74 5.01 -12.38 2.44
C ARG A 74 5.00 -12.86 0.98
N GLY A 75 3.81 -13.14 0.42
CA GLY A 75 3.66 -13.59 -0.97
C GLY A 75 3.66 -12.48 -2.02
N LEU A 76 3.76 -11.21 -1.60
CA LEU A 76 3.67 -10.05 -2.47
C LEU A 76 5.06 -9.55 -2.89
N ASP A 77 5.15 -9.01 -4.10
CA ASP A 77 6.36 -8.33 -4.60
C ASP A 77 6.59 -6.99 -3.86
N PHE A 78 5.52 -6.33 -3.40
CA PHE A 78 5.57 -5.10 -2.60
C PHE A 78 4.25 -4.86 -1.83
N VAL A 79 4.29 -4.01 -0.81
CA VAL A 79 3.13 -3.63 0.01
C VAL A 79 3.18 -2.12 0.24
N ILE A 80 2.08 -1.46 -0.15
CA ILE A 80 1.81 -0.07 0.18
C ILE A 80 0.94 -0.07 1.44
N GLY A 81 1.28 0.74 2.43
CA GLY A 81 0.50 0.96 3.64
C GLY A 81 -0.13 2.33 3.59
N SER A 82 -1.44 2.41 3.78
CA SER A 82 -2.18 3.67 3.67
C SER A 82 -3.21 3.81 4.80
N VAL A 83 -3.56 5.05 5.15
CA VAL A 83 -4.63 5.32 6.13
C VAL A 83 -5.91 5.66 5.36
N HIS A 84 -6.97 4.84 5.52
CA HIS A 84 -8.29 5.13 4.93
C HIS A 84 -9.39 5.38 5.98
N SER A 85 -9.05 5.42 7.27
CA SER A 85 -10.02 5.54 8.35
C SER A 85 -9.48 6.31 9.55
N SER A 86 -10.38 6.75 10.42
CA SER A 86 -10.04 7.44 11.67
C SER A 86 -9.21 8.72 11.47
N PHE A 87 -9.53 9.51 10.45
CA PHE A 87 -8.81 10.74 10.09
C PHE A 87 -8.86 11.85 11.15
N ARG A 88 -9.66 11.70 12.21
CA ARG A 88 -9.83 12.69 13.30
C ARG A 88 -9.02 12.37 14.56
N MET A 89 -8.11 11.40 14.50
CA MET A 89 -7.14 11.15 15.58
C MET A 89 -6.31 12.41 15.85
N SER A 90 -5.81 12.53 17.08
CA SER A 90 -4.84 13.57 17.42
C SER A 90 -3.56 13.42 16.57
N ARG A 91 -2.76 14.50 16.48
CA ARG A 91 -1.48 14.47 15.77
C ARG A 91 -0.58 13.38 16.31
N GLU A 92 -0.56 13.22 17.63
CA GLU A 92 0.27 12.26 18.35
C GLU A 92 -0.17 10.82 18.04
N GLU A 93 -1.47 10.54 18.12
CA GLU A 93 -2.03 9.20 17.83
C GLU A 93 -1.82 8.80 16.37
N MET A 94 -2.09 9.71 15.42
CA MET A 94 -1.91 9.43 13.99
C MET A 94 -0.44 9.20 13.65
N THR A 95 0.46 10.01 14.21
CA THR A 95 1.90 9.85 14.02
C THR A 95 2.36 8.50 14.58
N ALA A 96 1.96 8.14 15.80
CA ALA A 96 2.30 6.85 16.40
C ALA A 96 1.77 5.66 15.58
N ARG A 97 0.53 5.75 15.07
CA ARG A 97 -0.09 4.75 14.20
C ARG A 97 0.73 4.51 12.94
N VAL A 98 1.11 5.57 12.24
CA VAL A 98 1.89 5.47 10.99
C VAL A 98 3.31 4.98 11.27
N CYS A 99 3.99 5.51 12.30
CA CYS A 99 5.33 5.06 12.66
C CYS A 99 5.38 3.57 13.05
N LYS A 100 4.36 3.06 13.77
CA LYS A 100 4.25 1.64 14.07
C LYS A 100 4.06 0.79 12.81
N ALA A 101 3.30 1.28 11.82
CA ALA A 101 3.17 0.58 10.55
C ALA A 101 4.50 0.55 9.79
N LEU A 102 5.26 1.66 9.81
CA LEU A 102 6.59 1.77 9.19
C LEU A 102 7.62 0.80 9.79
N SER A 103 7.48 0.39 11.05
CA SER A 103 8.36 -0.62 11.65
C SER A 103 8.02 -2.06 11.22
N ASN A 104 6.94 -2.28 10.46
CA ASN A 104 6.56 -3.62 9.99
C ASN A 104 7.51 -4.09 8.88
N GLU A 105 8.04 -5.31 8.99
CA GLU A 105 8.99 -5.88 8.02
C GLU A 105 8.38 -6.06 6.61
N HIS A 106 7.07 -6.26 6.52
CA HIS A 106 6.36 -6.52 5.27
C HIS A 106 5.85 -5.25 4.59
N LEU A 107 5.87 -4.09 5.26
CA LEU A 107 5.55 -2.82 4.65
C LEU A 107 6.74 -2.33 3.81
N HIS A 108 6.50 -1.82 2.60
CA HIS A 108 7.58 -1.33 1.72
C HIS A 108 7.46 0.17 1.43
N ILE A 109 6.22 0.66 1.28
CA ILE A 109 5.90 2.02 0.83
C ILE A 109 4.79 2.59 1.71
N LEU A 110 4.93 3.82 2.19
CA LEU A 110 3.82 4.59 2.76
C LEU A 110 3.08 5.31 1.63
N GLY A 111 1.82 4.94 1.40
CA GLY A 111 0.95 5.53 0.38
C GLY A 111 0.36 6.86 0.84
N HIS A 112 0.19 7.79 -0.12
CA HIS A 112 -0.41 9.13 0.03
C HIS A 112 -0.49 9.66 1.48
N PRO A 113 0.66 9.99 2.11
CA PRO A 113 0.89 10.03 3.57
C PRO A 113 0.11 11.08 4.37
N THR A 114 -0.73 11.87 3.70
CA THR A 114 -1.57 12.91 4.32
C THR A 114 -3.05 12.60 4.22
N GLY A 115 -3.44 11.63 3.39
CA GLY A 115 -4.83 11.29 3.07
C GLY A 115 -5.66 12.45 2.51
N ARG A 116 -5.02 13.57 2.14
CA ARG A 116 -5.72 14.77 1.64
C ARG A 116 -6.34 14.52 0.28
N LEU A 117 -7.46 15.17 0.02
CA LEU A 117 -8.08 15.27 -1.29
C LEU A 117 -8.24 16.75 -1.59
N LEU A 118 -7.58 17.23 -2.65
CA LEU A 118 -7.62 18.64 -3.01
C LEU A 118 -9.09 19.07 -3.20
N LEU A 119 -9.47 20.18 -2.56
CA LEU A 119 -10.82 20.76 -2.60
C LEU A 119 -11.92 19.95 -1.89
N GLU A 120 -11.59 18.83 -1.24
CA GLU A 120 -12.57 17.95 -0.59
C GLU A 120 -12.21 17.63 0.87
N ARG A 121 -10.95 17.29 1.14
CA ARG A 121 -10.48 16.85 2.45
C ARG A 121 -9.08 17.38 2.75
N GLU A 122 -8.96 18.13 3.84
CA GLU A 122 -7.67 18.53 4.39
C GLU A 122 -6.84 17.33 4.85
N ALA A 123 -5.53 17.52 4.95
CA ALA A 123 -4.65 16.51 5.55
C ALA A 123 -5.09 16.21 6.99
N TYR A 124 -5.05 14.94 7.39
CA TYR A 124 -5.20 14.60 8.80
C TYR A 124 -4.02 15.17 9.62
N ALA A 125 -4.24 15.38 10.92
CA ALA A 125 -3.19 15.88 11.80
C ALA A 125 -2.08 14.82 11.92
N ILE A 126 -0.89 15.10 11.37
CA ILE A 126 0.25 14.18 11.38
C ILE A 126 1.57 14.94 11.42
N ASP A 127 2.54 14.40 12.13
CA ASP A 127 3.92 14.88 12.12
C ASP A 127 4.70 14.22 10.98
N LEU A 128 4.81 14.90 9.83
CA LEU A 128 5.51 14.35 8.67
C LEU A 128 7.03 14.25 8.90
N GLU A 129 7.63 15.08 9.74
CA GLU A 129 9.07 14.98 10.03
C GLU A 129 9.37 13.68 10.77
N ALA A 130 8.57 13.35 11.79
CA ALA A 130 8.68 12.10 12.53
C ALA A 130 8.42 10.87 11.62
N VAL A 131 7.42 10.95 10.75
CA VAL A 131 7.08 9.88 9.81
C VAL A 131 8.19 9.64 8.79
N ILE A 132 8.78 10.72 8.24
CA ILE A 132 9.91 10.63 7.31
C ILE A 132 11.14 10.02 8.01
N ALA A 133 11.41 10.42 9.26
CA ALA A 133 12.49 9.84 10.04
C ALA A 133 12.28 8.34 10.29
N ALA A 134 11.07 7.91 10.67
CA ALA A 134 10.74 6.50 10.87
C ALA A 134 10.83 5.69 9.57
N ALA A 135 10.38 6.26 8.45
CA ALA A 135 10.51 5.62 7.14
C ALA A 135 11.98 5.43 6.75
N ALA A 136 12.82 6.44 6.99
CA ALA A 136 14.27 6.35 6.75
C ALA A 136 14.93 5.29 7.66
N GLU A 137 14.57 5.24 8.95
CA GLU A 137 15.08 4.26 9.91
C GLU A 137 14.77 2.82 9.48
N HIS A 138 13.56 2.57 8.99
CA HIS A 138 13.11 1.23 8.61
C HIS A 138 13.25 0.92 7.11
N GLY A 139 13.91 1.79 6.34
CA GLY A 139 14.17 1.61 4.91
C GLY A 139 12.89 1.56 4.06
N LYS A 140 11.88 2.37 4.39
CA LYS A 140 10.60 2.45 3.69
C LYS A 140 10.58 3.62 2.72
N ALA A 141 9.97 3.43 1.55
CA ALA A 141 9.71 4.51 0.62
C ALA A 141 8.46 5.30 1.03
N ILE A 142 8.35 6.55 0.59
CA ILE A 142 7.17 7.40 0.75
C ILE A 142 6.69 7.80 -0.65
N GLU A 143 5.41 7.61 -0.91
CA GLU A 143 4.76 7.93 -2.19
C GLU A 143 4.60 9.45 -2.38
N ILE A 144 4.65 9.88 -3.65
CA ILE A 144 4.42 11.27 -4.10
C ILE A 144 3.12 11.31 -4.90
#